data_AF-A0A1M6M386-F1
#
_entry.id   AF-A0A1M6M386-F1
#
_cell.length_a   1.000
_cell.length_b   1.000
_cell.length_c   1.000
_cell.angle_alpha   90.00
_cell.angle_beta   90.00
_cell.angle_gamma   90.00
#
_symmetry.space_group_name_H-M   'P 1'
#
loop_
_entity.id
_entity.type
_entity.pdbx_description
1 polymer ?
#
loop_
_entity_poly.entity_id
_entity_poly.type
_entity_poly.pdbx_seq_one_letter_code
_entity_poly.pdbx_strand_id
1 'polypeptide(L)' 'MRNIVAVEDGLTDVKQALENAGFKTVNLSQNITNPVAVVVTGMDENFLGMQTVTNEVPVIDCRALTAEQVVEEVQRRIVH' A
#
# COMPACT_ATOMS: atom_id res chain seq x y z
N MET A 1 10.02 -12.74 -7.06
CA MET A 1 8.88 -12.51 -6.15
C MET A 1 8.11 -11.31 -6.71
N ARG A 2 6.78 -11.32 -6.67
CA ARG A 2 5.97 -10.17 -7.11
C ARG A 2 5.64 -9.34 -5.87
N ASN A 3 6.23 -8.15 -5.75
CA ASN A 3 6.00 -7.27 -4.61
C ASN A 3 4.78 -6.41 -4.94
N ILE A 4 3.60 -6.90 -4.53
CA ILE A 4 2.30 -6.25 -4.78
C ILE A 4 1.98 -5.31 -3.63
N VAL A 5 1.81 -4.04 -3.91
CA VAL A 5 1.44 -3.01 -2.94
C VAL A 5 0.00 -2.64 -3.16
N ALA A 6 -0.83 -2.85 -2.15
CA ALA A 6 -2.21 -2.41 -2.16
C ALA A 6 -2.25 -0.91 -1.89
N VAL A 7 -2.93 -0.15 -2.73
CA VAL A 7 -3.01 1.30 -2.62
C VAL A 7 -4.48 1.71 -2.74
N GLU A 8 -4.93 2.57 -1.83
CA GLU A 8 -6.29 3.13 -1.81
C GLU A 8 -6.70 3.76 -3.15
N ASP A 9 -8.00 3.76 -3.40
CA ASP A 9 -8.55 4.43 -4.57
C ASP A 9 -8.40 5.96 -4.41
N GLY A 10 -7.89 6.64 -5.44
CA GLY A 10 -7.57 8.08 -5.39
C GLY A 10 -6.09 8.42 -5.20
N LEU A 11 -5.26 7.47 -4.76
CA LEU A 11 -3.81 7.66 -4.60
C LEU A 11 -3.02 7.38 -5.89
N THR A 12 -3.37 8.06 -6.99
CA THR A 12 -2.77 7.82 -8.31
C THR A 12 -1.28 8.18 -8.34
N ASP A 13 -0.87 9.28 -7.72
CA ASP A 13 0.53 9.70 -7.64
C ASP A 13 1.40 8.65 -6.94
N VAL A 14 0.88 8.05 -5.86
CA VAL A 14 1.57 6.99 -5.12
C VAL A 14 1.68 5.73 -5.95
N LYS A 15 0.60 5.36 -6.67
CA LYS A 15 0.61 4.19 -7.58
C LYS A 15 1.71 4.34 -8.62
N GLN A 16 1.80 5.50 -9.26
CA GLN A 16 2.82 5.78 -10.26
C GLN A 16 4.24 5.76 -9.68
N ALA A 17 4.46 6.35 -8.50
CA ALA A 17 5.77 6.35 -7.86
C ALA A 17 6.26 4.92 -7.52
N LEU A 18 5.36 4.09 -6.98
CA LEU A 18 5.65 2.68 -6.68
C LEU A 18 5.90 1.87 -7.96
N GLU A 19 5.11 2.06 -9.02
CA GLU A 19 5.35 1.41 -10.31
C GLU A 19 6.69 1.82 -10.92
N ASN A 20 7.06 3.11 -10.82
CA ASN A 20 8.34 3.62 -11.29
C ASN A 20 9.52 3.04 -10.50
N ALA A 21 9.32 2.77 -9.20
CA ALA A 21 10.28 2.07 -8.36
C ALA A 21 10.34 0.54 -8.59
N GLY A 22 9.50 -0.01 -9.48
CA GLY A 22 9.47 -1.43 -9.84
C GLY A 22 8.51 -2.30 -9.01
N PHE A 23 7.64 -1.69 -8.22
CA PHE A 23 6.58 -2.39 -7.47
C PHE A 23 5.32 -2.52 -8.32
N LYS A 24 4.50 -3.53 -8.02
CA LYS A 24 3.20 -3.67 -8.67
C LYS A 24 2.13 -3.07 -7.77
N THR A 25 1.45 -2.02 -8.22
CA THR A 25 0.36 -1.43 -7.43
C THR A 25 -0.99 -1.98 -7.85
N VAL A 26 -1.87 -2.15 -6.87
CA VAL A 26 -3.24 -2.65 -7.07
C VAL A 26 -4.19 -1.85 -6.21
N ASN A 27 -5.42 -1.70 -6.67
CA ASN A 27 -6.42 -0.94 -5.94
C ASN A 27 -6.91 -1.71 -4.71
N LEU A 28 -7.04 -1.05 -3.57
CA LEU A 28 -7.53 -1.67 -2.33
C LEU A 28 -8.92 -2.29 -2.49
N SER A 29 -9.75 -1.71 -3.37
CA SER A 29 -11.10 -2.18 -3.69
C SER A 29 -11.13 -3.48 -4.52
N GLN A 30 -9.99 -3.96 -5.02
CA GLN A 30 -9.89 -5.20 -5.78
C GLN A 30 -9.57 -6.39 -4.86
N ASN A 31 -9.83 -7.62 -5.31
CA ASN A 31 -9.38 -8.81 -4.59
C ASN A 31 -7.85 -8.91 -4.68
N ILE A 32 -7.16 -8.54 -3.61
CA ILE A 32 -5.70 -8.57 -3.53
C ILE A 32 -5.27 -9.87 -2.86
N THR A 33 -4.37 -10.61 -3.51
CA THR A 33 -3.82 -11.86 -2.96
C THR A 33 -2.40 -11.58 -2.46
N ASN A 34 -2.17 -11.72 -1.15
CA ASN A 34 -0.88 -11.53 -0.48
C ASN A 34 -0.16 -10.23 -0.88
N PRO A 35 -0.71 -9.05 -0.54
CA PRO A 35 0.06 -7.82 -0.66
C PRO A 35 1.30 -7.89 0.26
N VAL A 36 2.36 -7.18 -0.09
CA VAL A 36 3.53 -7.03 0.80
C VAL A 36 3.40 -5.80 1.70
N ALA A 37 2.57 -4.85 1.30
CA ALA A 37 2.31 -3.61 2.01
C ALA A 37 0.96 -3.03 1.57
N VAL A 38 0.32 -2.28 2.47
CA VAL A 38 -0.94 -1.59 2.21
C VAL A 38 -0.75 -0.10 2.47
N VAL A 39 -1.09 0.74 1.50
CA VAL A 39 -1.00 2.19 1.58
C VAL A 39 -2.40 2.80 1.56
N VAL A 40 -2.70 3.61 2.57
CA VAL A 40 -4.00 4.27 2.73
C VAL A 40 -3.87 5.72 3.16
N THR A 41 -4.89 6.53 2.88
CA THR A 41 -5.01 7.89 3.41
C THR A 41 -5.88 7.93 4.66
N GLY A 42 -5.78 6.94 5.57
CA GLY A 42 -6.40 6.94 6.90
C GLY A 42 -7.88 7.34 7.00
N MET A 43 -8.64 7.33 5.90
CA MET A 43 -10.02 7.86 5.81
C MET A 43 -11.04 6.77 5.54
N ASP A 44 -10.61 5.63 5.02
CA ASP A 44 -11.49 4.47 4.90
C ASP A 44 -11.66 3.79 6.27
N GLU A 45 -12.72 4.18 6.98
CA GLU A 45 -13.28 3.45 8.13
C GLU A 45 -13.61 1.98 7.79
N ASN A 46 -13.57 1.61 6.50
CA ASN A 46 -13.67 0.24 5.99
C ASN A 46 -12.46 -0.65 6.34
N PHE A 47 -11.42 -0.09 6.99
CA PHE A 47 -10.30 -0.83 7.56
C PHE A 47 -10.73 -1.81 8.67
N LEU A 48 -11.88 -1.58 9.31
CA LEU A 48 -12.43 -2.42 10.38
C LEU A 48 -13.09 -3.71 9.88
N GLY A 49 -13.40 -3.83 8.58
CA GLY A 49 -14.01 -5.03 7.98
C GLY A 49 -13.02 -6.08 7.45
N MET A 50 -11.76 -5.68 7.18
CA MET A 50 -10.68 -6.55 6.68
C MET A 50 -9.69 -6.96 7.78
N GLN A 51 -10.19 -7.30 8.99
CA GLN A 51 -9.32 -7.68 10.12
C GLN A 51 -8.41 -8.90 9.84
N THR A 52 -8.72 -9.72 8.85
CA THR A 52 -7.96 -10.96 8.57
C THR A 52 -6.74 -10.73 7.69
N VAL A 53 -6.74 -9.75 6.77
CA VAL A 53 -5.63 -9.52 5.81
C VAL A 53 -4.61 -8.52 6.34
N THR A 54 -5.04 -7.57 7.17
CA THR A 54 -4.21 -6.47 7.67
C THR A 54 -3.30 -6.85 8.84
N ASN A 55 -3.52 -7.99 9.49
CA ASN A 55 -2.68 -8.42 10.61
C ASN A 55 -1.32 -9.00 10.18
N GLU A 56 -1.20 -9.42 8.92
CA GLU A 56 0.03 -10.04 8.40
C GLU A 56 0.94 -9.08 7.64
N VAL A 57 0.43 -7.91 7.23
CA VAL A 57 1.14 -6.99 6.34
C VAL A 57 1.17 -5.57 6.88
N PRO A 58 2.28 -4.85 6.69
CA PRO A 58 2.41 -3.48 7.16
C PRO A 58 1.46 -2.52 6.45
N VAL A 59 0.79 -1.70 7.25
CA VAL A 59 -0.02 -0.57 6.77
C VAL A 59 0.80 0.71 6.85
N ILE A 60 0.84 1.47 5.77
CA ILE A 60 1.51 2.76 5.62
C ILE A 60 0.44 3.84 5.44
N ASP A 61 0.46 4.84 6.34
CA ASP A 61 -0.34 6.05 6.19
C ASP A 61 0.41 7.05 5.31
N CYS A 62 -0.23 7.48 4.22
CA CYS A 62 0.36 8.42 3.28
C CYS A 62 -0.15 9.86 3.41
N ARG A 63 -1.00 10.18 4.40
CA ARG A 63 -1.51 11.56 4.56
C ARG A 63 -0.41 12.56 4.86
N ALA A 64 0.59 12.14 5.62
CA ALA A 64 1.72 12.98 6.01
C ALA A 64 2.96 12.78 5.12
N LEU A 65 2.88 11.91 4.11
CA LEU A 65 4.02 11.51 3.31
C LEU A 65 3.78 11.87 1.84
N THR A 66 4.87 12.18 1.13
CA THR A 66 4.84 12.31 -0.32
C THR A 66 4.88 10.92 -0.97
N ALA A 67 4.46 10.82 -2.23
CA ALA A 67 4.48 9.56 -2.98
C ALA A 67 5.86 8.87 -2.95
N GLU A 68 6.96 9.64 -3.02
CA GLU A 68 8.33 9.12 -2.91
C GLU A 68 8.65 8.59 -1.50
N GLN A 69 8.26 9.32 -0.44
CA GLN A 69 8.46 8.85 0.94
C GLN A 69 7.67 7.57 1.23
N VAL A 70 6.49 7.42 0.63
CA VAL A 70 5.72 6.17 0.72
C VAL A 70 6.48 5.00 0.10
N VAL A 71 7.11 5.21 -1.06
CA VAL A 71 7.93 4.18 -1.73
C VAL A 71 9.09 3.76 -0.83
N GLU A 72 9.79 4.72 -0.21
CA GLU A 72 10.88 4.44 0.72
C GLU A 72 10.40 3.65 1.95
N GLU A 73 9.27 4.04 2.54
CA GLU A 73 8.71 3.34 3.70
C GLU A 73 8.27 1.91 3.35
N VAL A 74 7.65 1.73 2.17
CA VAL A 74 7.28 0.41 1.64
C VAL A 74 8.53 -0.44 1.43
N GLN A 75 9.57 0.09 0.78
CA GLN A 75 10.85 -0.60 0.60
C GLN A 75 11.45 -1.02 1.94
N ARG A 76 11.48 -0.11 2.91
CA ARG A 76 12.05 -0.36 4.23
C ARG A 76 11.35 -1.49 4.97
N ARG A 77 10.02 -1.61 4.82
CA ARG A 77 9.23 -2.67 5.46
C ARG A 77 9.28 -4.01 4.73
N ILE A 78 9.53 -4.03 3.42
CA ILE A 78 9.68 -5.27 2.65
C ILE A 78 11.06 -5.91 2.86
N VAL A 79 12.08 -5.12 3.20
CA VAL A 79 13.48 -5.59 3.34
C VAL A 79 13.76 -6.17 4.74
N HIS A 80 12.80 -6.16 5.66
CA HIS A 80 12.92 -6.74 7.00
C HIS A 80 12.34 -8.16 7.07
#